data_AF-A0A0Q5P7C4-F1
#
_entry.id   AF-A0A0Q5P7C4-F1
#
_cell.length_a   1.000
_cell.length_b   1.000
_cell.length_c   1.000
_cell.angle_alpha   90.00
_cell.angle_beta   90.00
_cell.angle_gamma   90.00
#
_symmetry.space_group_name_H-M   'P 1'
#
loop_
_entity.id
_entity.type
_entity.pdbx_description
1 polymer ?
#
loop_
_entity_poly.entity_id
_entity_poly.type
_entity_poly.pdbx_seq_one_letter_code
_entity_poly.pdbx_strand_id
1 'polypeptide(L)'
;MEQMAQTLLEDGQAHLAVEAALAVVAAEPLRESAHRVLIDAHFSMGNRVAALRQFDQCRALLAAELGLQPGEALAASAARAHGSAAITQAARRLLTGVEAAITPA
;
A
#
# COMPACT_ATOMS: atom_id res chain seq x y z
N MET A 1 -8.97 -16.54 8.90
CA MET A 1 -7.66 -15.99 8.46
C MET A 1 -7.63 -14.47 8.49
N GLU A 2 -8.68 -13.76 8.07
CA GLU A 2 -8.69 -12.29 8.12
C GLU A 2 -8.52 -11.70 9.53
N GLN A 3 -9.31 -12.16 10.51
CA GLN A 3 -9.17 -11.71 11.90
C GLN A 3 -7.77 -11.97 12.44
N MET A 4 -7.16 -13.11 12.08
CA MET A 4 -5.79 -13.43 12.43
C MET A 4 -4.79 -12.44 11.81
N ALA A 5 -4.95 -12.10 10.53
CA ALA A 5 -4.09 -11.12 9.87
C ALA A 5 -4.18 -9.73 10.52
N GLN A 6 -5.39 -9.33 10.95
CA GLN A 6 -5.62 -8.08 11.68
C GLN A 6 -4.94 -8.09 13.06
N THR A 7 -5.12 -9.15 13.86
CA THR A 7 -4.45 -9.29 15.16
C THR A 7 -2.93 -9.28 15.04
N LEU A 8 -2.36 -10.00 14.06
CA LEU A 8 -0.92 -9.99 13.81
C LEU A 8 -0.39 -8.59 13.50
N LEU A 9 -1.17 -7.78 12.77
CA LEU A 9 -0.80 -6.40 12.48
C LEU A 9 -0.85 -5.52 13.73
N GLU A 10 -1.88 -5.69 14.58
CA GLU A 10 -2.03 -4.99 15.86
C GLU A 10 -0.90 -5.34 16.85
N ASP A 11 -0.44 -6.59 16.83
CA ASP A 11 0.70 -7.09 17.62
C ASP A 11 2.07 -6.66 17.03
N GLY A 12 2.09 -5.88 15.95
CA GLY A 12 3.31 -5.40 15.30
C GLY A 12 4.03 -6.46 14.45
N GLN A 13 3.42 -7.63 14.27
CA GLN A 13 3.95 -8.74 13.47
C GLN A 13 3.60 -8.59 11.98
N ALA A 14 3.98 -7.46 11.39
CA ALA A 14 3.55 -7.05 10.05
C ALA A 14 3.88 -8.09 8.95
N HIS A 15 5.01 -8.78 9.04
CA HIS A 15 5.37 -9.83 8.08
C HIS A 15 4.38 -11.00 8.08
N LEU A 16 3.98 -11.47 9.27
CA LEU A 16 3.00 -12.55 9.42
C LEU A 16 1.60 -12.08 8.99
N ALA A 17 1.26 -10.82 9.26
CA ALA A 17 0.03 -10.22 8.79
C ALA A 17 -0.06 -10.21 7.25
N VAL A 18 1.05 -9.93 6.56
CA VAL A 18 1.14 -10.01 5.09
C VAL A 18 0.84 -11.43 4.60
N GLU A 19 1.49 -12.45 5.16
CA GLU A 19 1.29 -13.84 4.75
C GLU A 19 -0.18 -14.28 4.94
N ALA A 20 -0.75 -13.98 6.12
CA ALA A 20 -2.13 -14.32 6.43
C ALA A 20 -3.13 -13.58 5.53
N ALA A 21 -2.89 -12.30 5.23
CA ALA A 21 -3.77 -11.51 4.37
C ALA A 21 -3.66 -11.90 2.89
N LEU A 22 -2.46 -12.26 2.41
CA LEU A 22 -2.28 -12.80 1.05
C LEU A 22 -3.07 -14.10 0.85
N ALA A 23 -3.12 -14.97 1.86
CA ALA A 23 -3.93 -16.18 1.80
C ALA A 23 -5.44 -15.87 1.70
N VAL A 24 -5.92 -14.81 2.36
CA VAL A 24 -7.31 -14.36 2.22
C VAL A 24 -7.57 -13.76 0.84
N VAL A 25 -6.68 -12.90 0.33
CA VAL A 25 -6.81 -12.33 -1.02
C VAL A 25 -6.79 -13.41 -2.10
N ALA A 26 -5.97 -14.45 -1.93
CA ALA A 26 -5.94 -15.57 -2.87
C ALA A 26 -7.28 -16.35 -2.89
N ALA A 27 -7.96 -16.47 -1.74
CA ALA A 27 -9.24 -17.16 -1.63
C ALA A 27 -10.44 -16.26 -2.04
N GLU A 28 -10.38 -14.99 -1.68
CA GLU A 28 -11.43 -13.99 -1.88
C GLU A 28 -10.82 -12.68 -2.44
N PRO A 29 -10.50 -12.60 -3.74
CA PRO A 29 -9.77 -11.47 -4.32
C PRO A 29 -10.46 -10.10 -4.21
N LEU A 30 -11.79 -10.07 -4.08
CA LEU A 30 -12.57 -8.83 -3.94
C LEU A 30 -12.73 -8.38 -2.49
N ARG A 31 -12.10 -9.07 -1.53
CA ARG A 31 -12.26 -8.79 -0.10
C ARG A 31 -11.41 -7.61 0.34
N GLU A 32 -11.99 -6.42 0.27
CA GLU A 32 -11.34 -5.15 0.59
C GLU A 32 -10.63 -5.12 1.95
N SER A 33 -11.21 -5.74 2.97
CA SER A 33 -10.62 -5.83 4.32
C SER A 33 -9.28 -6.55 4.34
N ALA A 34 -9.07 -7.57 3.50
CA ALA A 34 -7.78 -8.25 3.37
C ALA A 34 -6.75 -7.37 2.65
N HIS A 35 -7.17 -6.65 1.59
CA HIS A 35 -6.31 -5.65 0.94
C HIS A 35 -5.90 -4.53 1.90
N ARG A 36 -6.81 -4.10 2.78
CA ARG A 36 -6.53 -3.09 3.81
C ARG A 36 -5.41 -3.53 4.75
N VAL A 37 -5.46 -4.77 5.25
CA VAL A 37 -4.40 -5.34 6.11
C VAL A 37 -3.06 -5.34 5.38
N LEU A 38 -3.03 -5.71 4.10
CA LEU A 38 -1.79 -5.68 3.30
C LEU A 38 -1.22 -4.27 3.14
N ILE A 39 -2.08 -3.28 2.88
CA ILE A 39 -1.67 -1.87 2.76
C ILE A 39 -1.07 -1.39 4.07
N ASP A 40 -1.76 -1.65 5.19
CA ASP A 40 -1.33 -1.18 6.50
C ASP A 40 -0.06 -1.92 7.00
N ALA A 41 0.06 -3.21 6.73
CA ALA A 41 1.26 -3.99 7.04
C ALA A 41 2.48 -3.55 6.21
N HIS A 42 2.29 -3.32 4.90
CA HIS A 42 3.38 -2.77 4.08
C HIS A 42 3.77 -1.37 4.53
N PHE A 43 2.80 -0.55 4.93
CA PHE A 43 3.08 0.79 5.45
C PHE A 43 3.83 0.77 6.79
N SER A 44 3.45 -0.11 7.73
CA SER A 44 4.13 -0.23 9.03
C SER A 44 5.57 -0.72 8.90
N MET A 45 5.86 -1.52 7.86
CA MET A 45 7.22 -1.92 7.46
C MET A 45 7.98 -0.83 6.69
N GLY A 46 7.40 0.35 6.46
CA GLY A 46 7.99 1.44 5.67
C GLY A 46 7.95 1.23 4.15
N ASN A 47 7.33 0.14 3.66
CA ASN A 47 7.22 -0.19 2.25
C ASN A 47 6.00 0.49 1.59
N ARG A 48 6.06 1.81 1.49
CA ARG A 48 4.97 2.64 0.92
C ARG A 48 4.62 2.25 -0.51
N VAL A 49 5.62 1.92 -1.33
CA VAL A 49 5.39 1.58 -2.73
C VAL A 49 4.58 0.29 -2.84
N ALA A 50 4.85 -0.72 -2.01
CA ALA A 50 4.03 -1.93 -1.97
C ALA A 50 2.61 -1.64 -1.47
N ALA A 51 2.45 -0.81 -0.44
CA ALA A 51 1.13 -0.38 0.05
C ALA A 51 0.30 0.28 -1.06
N LEU A 52 0.87 1.24 -1.80
CA LEU A 52 0.15 1.94 -2.88
C LEU A 52 -0.16 1.02 -4.06
N ARG A 53 0.78 0.15 -4.46
CA ARG A 53 0.52 -0.85 -5.50
C ARG A 53 -0.62 -1.80 -5.13
N GLN A 54 -0.70 -2.20 -3.86
CA GLN A 54 -1.78 -3.06 -3.38
C GLN A 54 -3.15 -2.38 -3.49
N PHE A 55 -3.22 -1.09 -3.17
CA PHE A 55 -4.43 -0.29 -3.35
C PHE A 55 -4.83 -0.20 -4.83
N ASP A 56 -3.88 0.12 -5.71
CA ASP A 56 -4.12 0.23 -7.15
C ASP A 56 -4.62 -1.09 -7.75
N GLN A 57 -4.06 -2.23 -7.32
CA GLN A 57 -4.52 -3.56 -7.73
C GLN A 57 -5.95 -3.84 -7.29
N CYS A 58 -6.27 -3.59 -6.01
CA CYS A 58 -7.62 -3.78 -5.50
C CYS A 58 -8.64 -2.88 -6.21
N ARG A 59 -8.31 -1.59 -6.41
CA ARG A 59 -9.14 -0.64 -7.14
C ARG A 59 -9.41 -1.10 -8.57
N ALA A 60 -8.37 -1.55 -9.28
CA ALA A 60 -8.52 -2.04 -10.65
C ALA A 60 -9.43 -3.28 -10.69
N LEU A 61 -9.28 -4.19 -9.74
CA LEU A 61 -10.08 -5.41 -9.67
C LEU A 61 -11.55 -5.13 -9.33
N LEU A 62 -11.83 -4.29 -8.33
CA LEU A 62 -13.21 -3.88 -7.99
C LEU A 62 -13.90 -3.19 -9.16
N ALA A 63 -13.17 -2.34 -9.89
CA ALA A 63 -13.71 -1.66 -11.06
C ALA A 63 -13.98 -2.64 -12.21
N ALA A 64 -13.09 -3.61 -12.44
CA ALA A 64 -13.24 -4.59 -13.51
C ALA A 64 -14.37 -5.60 -13.24
N GLU A 65 -14.45 -6.13 -12.03
CA GLU A 65 -15.37 -7.23 -11.70
C GLU A 65 -16.75 -6.75 -11.24
N LEU A 66 -16.79 -5.62 -10.52
CA LEU A 66 -18.02 -5.13 -9.89
C LEU A 66 -18.46 -3.74 -10.39
N GLY A 67 -17.62 -3.03 -11.15
CA GLY A 67 -17.88 -1.63 -11.53
C GLY A 67 -17.85 -0.67 -10.33
N LEU A 68 -17.26 -1.09 -9.21
CA LEU A 68 -17.24 -0.34 -7.96
C LEU A 68 -15.91 0.39 -7.73
N GLN A 69 -15.95 1.43 -6.90
CA GLN A 69 -14.76 2.06 -6.34
C GLN A 69 -14.45 1.49 -4.95
N PRO A 70 -13.19 1.58 -4.49
CA PRO A 70 -12.82 1.23 -3.12
C PRO A 70 -13.68 1.93 -2.08
N GLY A 71 -14.08 1.19 -1.04
CA GLY A 71 -14.74 1.74 0.12
C GLY A 71 -13.82 2.68 0.92
N GLU A 72 -14.44 3.53 1.76
CA GLU A 72 -13.75 4.57 2.52
C GLU A 72 -12.60 4.04 3.38
N ALA A 73 -12.79 2.89 4.03
CA ALA A 73 -11.78 2.30 4.90
C ALA A 73 -10.51 1.88 4.14
N LEU A 74 -10.67 1.36 2.92
CA LEU A 74 -9.55 0.95 2.08
C LEU A 74 -8.82 2.19 1.52
N ALA A 75 -9.59 3.18 1.07
CA ALA A 75 -9.06 4.47 0.61
C ALA A 75 -8.30 5.21 1.72
N ALA A 76 -8.79 5.17 2.96
CA ALA A 76 -8.12 5.78 4.11
C ALA A 76 -6.75 5.15 4.40
N SER A 77 -6.61 3.82 4.33
CA SER A 77 -5.30 3.15 4.47
C SER A 77 -4.32 3.60 3.39
N ALA A 78 -4.77 3.72 2.13
CA ALA A 78 -3.93 4.23 1.04
C ALA A 78 -3.55 5.71 1.24
N ALA A 79 -4.48 6.54 1.72
CA ALA A 79 -4.21 7.95 2.02
C ALA A 79 -3.13 8.12 3.10
N ARG A 80 -3.12 7.28 4.14
CA ARG A 80 -2.04 7.25 5.14
C ARG A 80 -0.68 6.93 4.52
N ALA A 81 -0.64 5.98 3.59
CA ALA A 81 0.58 5.65 2.85
C ALA A 81 1.06 6.80 1.93
N HIS A 82 0.14 7.59 1.39
CA HIS A 82 0.43 8.79 0.58
C HIS A 82 0.91 10.00 1.42
N GLY A 83 0.33 10.23 2.61
CA GLY A 83 0.45 11.47 3.39
C GLY A 83 1.85 11.86 3.90
N SER A 84 2.86 11.00 3.75
CA SER A 84 4.26 11.31 4.09
C SER A 84 5.17 11.50 2.86
N ALA A 85 4.63 11.45 1.64
CA ALA A 85 5.40 11.54 0.39
C ALA A 85 5.76 12.97 -0.06
N ALA A 86 5.13 14.01 0.51
CA ALA A 86 5.42 15.40 0.15
C ALA A 86 6.91 15.74 0.38
N ILE A 87 7.54 15.19 1.42
CA ILE A 87 8.95 15.43 1.73
C ILE A 87 9.86 14.65 0.76
N THR A 88 9.52 13.40 0.41
CA THR A 88 10.38 12.54 -0.42
C THR A 88 10.33 12.89 -1.91
N GLN A 89 9.18 13.29 -2.45
CA GLN A 89 9.09 13.68 -3.86
C GLN A 89 9.69 15.07 -4.11
N ALA A 90 9.57 15.99 -3.13
CA ALA A 90 10.33 17.25 -3.14
C ALA A 90 11.85 16.98 -3.07
N ALA A 91 12.30 16.10 -2.17
CA ALA A 91 13.71 15.72 -2.07
C ALA A 91 14.24 15.04 -3.35
N ARG A 92 13.45 14.16 -3.99
CA ARG A 92 13.83 13.53 -5.27
C ARG A 92 13.95 14.55 -6.40
N ARG A 93 13.04 15.53 -6.49
CA ARG A 93 13.12 16.62 -7.48
C ARG A 93 14.35 17.50 -7.29
N LEU A 94 14.76 17.74 -6.04
CA LEU A 94 15.98 18.49 -5.72
C LEU A 94 17.25 17.72 -6.09
N LEU A 95 17.30 16.40 -5.86
CA LEU A 95 18.46 15.58 -6.21
C LEU A 95 18.63 15.41 -7.73
N THR A 96 17.54 15.28 -8.50
CA THR A 96 17.59 15.22 -9.97
C THR A 96 17.93 16.57 -10.63
N GLY A 97 17.85 17.68 -9.89
CA GLY A 97 18.26 19.01 -10.37
C GLY A 97 19.76 19.28 -10.26
N VAL A 98 20.51 18.49 -9.47
CA VAL A 98 21.96 18.69 -9.25
C VAL A 98 22.82 18.00 -10.32
N GLU A 99 22.30 16.98 -11.03
CA GLU A 99 23.07 16.27 -12.07
C GLU A 99 23.26 17.08 -13.38
N ALA A 100 22.52 18.17 -13.59
CA ALA A 100 22.68 19.01 -14.78
C ALA A 100 23.87 19.99 -14.70
N ALA A 101 24.60 20.05 -13.58
CA ALA A 101 25.68 21.01 -13.36
C ALA A 101 27.11 20.45 -13.52
N ILE A 102 27.27 19.18 -13.90
CA ILE A 102 28.59 18.56 -14.10
C ILE A 102 28.66 17.92 -15.49
N THR A 103 28.68 18.76 -16.53
CA THR A 103 29.21 18.37 -17.84
C THR A 103 30.60 18.99 -17.97
N PRO A 104 31.70 18.22 -17.95
CA PRO A 104 33.01 18.79 -18.24
C PRO A 104 33.14 19.07 -19.75
N ALA A 105 33.82 20.16 -20.05
CA ALA A 105 34.16 20.64 -21.39
C ALA A 105 35.08 19.68 -22.16
#